data_AF-A0A9K3JM73-F1
#
_entry.id   AF-A0A9K3JM73-F1
#
_cell.length_a   1.000
_cell.length_b   1.000
_cell.length_c   1.000
_cell.angle_alpha   90.00
_cell.angle_beta   90.00
_cell.angle_gamma   90.00
#
_symmetry.space_group_name_H-M   'P 1'
#
loop_
_entity.id
_entity.type
_entity.pdbx_description
1 polymer ?
#
loop_
_entity_poly.entity_id
_entity_poly.type
_entity_poly.pdbx_seq_one_letter_code
_entity_poly.pdbx_strand_id
1 'polypeptide(L)'
;MFPLCTVRGLTNYPNGHSFDHEFARFWKDNILMDIIPIDDKLVHWFCLQPYIPKDERVWESPEGIRHLTLKLVSDHPDEILKMIKNTDMKSLSITHLRYRAPWELLTSTFCKGSVMVAGDAMHVMGPFIGQGGSAGLEDAVVLARTMTQMGLNNVE
;
A
#
# COMPACT_ATOMS: atom_id res chain seq x y z
N MET A 1 -0.31 8.53 -16.40
CA MET A 1 -0.70 7.49 -15.42
C MET A 1 0.58 6.93 -14.84
N PHE A 2 0.71 6.84 -13.51
CA PHE A 2 1.95 6.38 -12.87
C PHE A 2 2.19 4.90 -13.23
N PRO A 3 3.41 4.44 -13.57
CA PRO A 3 3.59 3.21 -14.34
C PRO A 3 3.61 1.93 -13.49
N LEU A 4 3.21 1.97 -12.21
CA LEU A 4 3.31 0.85 -11.30
C LEU A 4 1.94 0.42 -10.77
N CYS A 5 1.77 -0.89 -10.59
CA CYS A 5 0.67 -1.48 -9.84
C CYS A 5 1.22 -2.44 -8.77
N THR A 6 0.40 -2.70 -7.76
CA THR A 6 0.75 -3.59 -6.65
C THR A 6 -0.30 -4.67 -6.53
N VAL A 7 0.13 -5.92 -6.60
CA VAL A 7 -0.65 -7.07 -6.12
C VAL A 7 -0.37 -7.24 -4.64
N ARG A 8 -1.38 -7.54 -3.85
CA ARG A 8 -1.22 -7.86 -2.43
C ARG A 8 -2.17 -8.96 -2.01
N GLY A 9 -1.75 -9.73 -1.02
CA GLY A 9 -2.55 -10.82 -0.48
C GLY A 9 -2.12 -11.21 0.92
N LEU A 10 -2.95 -12.02 1.55
CA LEU A 10 -2.68 -12.70 2.80
C LEU A 10 -2.54 -14.19 2.54
N THR A 11 -1.61 -14.84 3.22
CA THR A 11 -1.45 -16.29 3.19
C THR A 11 -1.49 -16.83 4.62
N ASN A 12 -2.40 -17.78 4.85
CA ASN A 12 -2.55 -18.46 6.13
C ASN A 12 -1.73 -19.77 6.12
N TYR A 13 -0.97 -19.97 7.20
CA TYR A 13 -0.16 -21.13 7.50
C TYR A 13 -0.68 -21.76 8.80
N PRO A 14 -1.64 -22.71 8.73
CA PRO A 14 -2.26 -23.29 9.93
C PRO A 14 -1.27 -23.91 10.93
N ASN A 15 -0.16 -24.41 10.40
CA ASN A 15 0.94 -25.06 11.13
C ASN A 15 2.14 -24.15 11.39
N GLY A 16 2.02 -22.85 11.11
CA GLY A 16 3.11 -21.88 11.18
C GLY A 16 3.89 -21.73 9.86
N HIS A 17 4.55 -20.59 9.70
CA HIS A 17 5.45 -20.31 8.57
C HIS A 17 6.92 -20.25 8.98
N SER A 18 7.83 -20.32 8.00
CA SER A 18 9.28 -20.25 8.19
C SER A 18 9.88 -18.84 8.05
N PHE A 19 9.10 -17.84 7.67
CA PHE A 19 9.59 -16.47 7.59
C PHE A 19 9.93 -15.90 8.97
N ASP A 20 11.10 -15.26 9.09
CA ASP A 20 11.48 -14.49 10.28
C ASP A 20 10.51 -13.33 10.50
N HIS A 21 10.30 -12.90 11.76
CA HIS A 21 9.43 -11.77 12.11
C HIS A 21 10.04 -10.39 11.76
N GLU A 22 10.45 -10.25 10.51
CA GLU A 22 11.08 -9.07 9.93
C GLU A 22 10.35 -8.67 8.65
N PHE A 23 10.47 -7.39 8.29
CA PHE A 23 10.05 -6.95 6.98
C PHE A 23 11.13 -7.32 5.95
N ALA A 24 10.82 -8.30 5.10
CA ALA A 24 11.73 -8.73 4.04
C ALA A 24 11.32 -8.13 2.69
N ARG A 25 12.31 -7.56 1.99
CA ARG A 25 12.14 -6.87 0.70
C ARG A 25 13.15 -7.40 -0.32
N PHE A 26 12.66 -7.82 -1.48
CA PHE A 26 13.46 -8.40 -2.56
C PHE A 26 13.19 -7.66 -3.86
N TRP A 27 14.25 -7.28 -4.58
CA TRP A 27 14.15 -6.61 -5.87
C TRP A 27 14.78 -7.47 -6.96
N LYS A 28 14.01 -7.75 -8.03
CA LYS A 28 14.50 -8.49 -9.19
C LYS A 28 13.72 -8.10 -10.44
N ASP A 29 14.40 -7.81 -11.55
CA ASP A 29 13.80 -7.52 -12.86
C ASP A 29 12.65 -6.49 -12.85
N ASN A 30 12.78 -5.43 -12.05
CA ASN A 30 11.77 -4.38 -11.80
C ASN A 30 10.50 -4.85 -11.07
N ILE A 31 10.54 -6.05 -10.51
CA ILE A 31 9.55 -6.58 -9.59
C ILE A 31 10.10 -6.43 -8.19
N LEU A 32 9.32 -5.83 -7.31
CA LEU A 32 9.62 -5.74 -5.90
C LEU A 32 8.65 -6.65 -5.14
N MET A 33 9.21 -7.60 -4.40
CA MET A 33 8.47 -8.52 -3.56
C MET A 33 8.72 -8.19 -2.10
N ASP A 34 7.66 -8.00 -1.36
CA ASP A 34 7.67 -7.61 0.04
C ASP A 34 6.89 -8.65 0.86
N ILE A 35 7.46 -9.09 1.97
CA ILE A 35 6.92 -10.12 2.86
C ILE A 35 6.92 -9.56 4.29
N ILE A 36 5.74 -9.55 4.91
CA ILE A 36 5.52 -9.07 6.27
C ILE A 36 4.73 -10.14 7.04
N PRO A 37 5.40 -10.95 7.87
CA PRO A 37 4.72 -11.74 8.88
C PRO A 37 3.92 -10.84 9.83
N ILE A 38 2.62 -11.10 9.95
CA ILE A 38 1.74 -10.42 10.89
C ILE A 38 1.79 -11.14 12.24
N ASP A 39 1.70 -12.46 12.19
CA ASP A 39 1.82 -13.39 13.32
C ASP A 39 2.37 -14.72 12.81
N ASP A 40 2.57 -15.70 13.70
CA ASP A 40 3.16 -17.02 13.38
C ASP A 40 2.45 -17.77 12.23
N LYS A 41 1.19 -17.42 11.91
CA LYS A 41 0.33 -18.13 10.96
C LYS A 41 -0.11 -17.25 9.79
N LEU A 42 0.07 -15.94 9.85
CA LEU A 42 -0.46 -15.03 8.84
C LEU A 42 0.66 -14.18 8.26
N VAL A 43 0.81 -14.27 6.95
CA VAL A 43 1.79 -13.47 6.20
C VAL A 43 1.06 -12.55 5.25
N HIS A 44 1.32 -11.25 5.36
CA HIS A 44 0.95 -10.25 4.36
C HIS A 44 2.08 -10.08 3.37
N TRP A 45 1.75 -10.02 2.10
CA TRP A 45 2.74 -9.92 1.04
C TRP A 45 2.25 -9.02 -0.08
N PHE A 46 3.19 -8.34 -0.74
CA PHE A 46 2.90 -7.48 -1.87
C PHE A 46 3.97 -7.59 -2.96
N CYS A 47 3.51 -7.59 -4.20
CA CYS A 47 4.31 -7.64 -5.42
C CYS A 47 4.04 -6.36 -6.21
N LEU A 48 5.00 -5.45 -6.19
CA LEU A 48 5.00 -4.22 -6.96
C LEU A 48 5.65 -4.49 -8.32
N GLN A 49 4.98 -4.09 -9.39
CA GLN A 49 5.38 -4.40 -10.76
C GLN A 49 4.98 -3.26 -11.71
N PRO A 50 5.57 -3.21 -12.92
CA PRO A 50 5.08 -2.35 -13.98
C PRO A 50 3.62 -2.67 -14.36
N TYR A 51 2.80 -1.64 -14.54
CA TYR A 51 1.45 -1.80 -15.05
C TYR A 51 1.48 -2.07 -16.56
N ILE A 52 0.92 -3.21 -16.98
CA ILE A 52 0.82 -3.64 -18.38
C ILE A 52 -0.66 -3.55 -18.81
N PRO A 53 -1.06 -2.56 -19.65
CA PRO A 53 -2.46 -2.36 -20.03
C PRO A 53 -3.11 -3.57 -20.71
N LYS A 54 -2.32 -4.41 -21.39
CA LYS A 54 -2.84 -5.61 -22.07
C LYS A 54 -3.40 -6.66 -21.11
N ASP A 55 -3.00 -6.62 -19.84
CA ASP A 55 -3.41 -7.59 -18.83
C ASP A 55 -4.64 -7.13 -18.04
N GLU A 56 -5.21 -5.95 -18.35
CA GLU A 56 -6.30 -5.30 -17.59
C GLU A 56 -7.50 -6.21 -17.32
N ARG A 57 -7.91 -7.02 -18.31
CA ARG A 57 -9.03 -7.98 -18.16
C ARG A 57 -8.69 -9.20 -17.29
N VAL A 58 -7.41 -9.57 -17.21
CA VAL A 58 -6.97 -10.74 -16.40
C VAL A 58 -6.91 -10.38 -14.92
N TRP A 59 -6.76 -9.09 -14.61
CA TRP A 59 -6.78 -8.55 -13.25
C TRP A 59 -8.19 -8.47 -12.64
N GLU A 60 -9.25 -8.84 -13.38
CA GLU A 60 -10.64 -8.79 -12.91
C GLU A 60 -11.02 -9.96 -11.99
N SER A 61 -10.27 -11.07 -11.98
CA SER A 61 -10.51 -12.20 -11.07
C SER A 61 -9.30 -12.51 -10.17
N PRO A 62 -9.53 -12.91 -8.90
CA PRO A 62 -8.46 -13.36 -8.00
C PRO A 62 -7.61 -14.49 -8.61
N GLU A 63 -8.22 -15.42 -9.34
CA GLU A 63 -7.51 -16.50 -10.03
C GLU A 63 -6.56 -15.97 -11.09
N GLY A 64 -7.00 -14.98 -11.88
CA GLY A 64 -6.19 -14.31 -12.90
C GLY A 64 -5.03 -13.54 -12.27
N ILE A 65 -5.30 -12.77 -11.20
CA ILE A 65 -4.27 -12.06 -10.43
C ILE A 65 -3.21 -13.06 -9.94
N ARG A 66 -3.62 -14.16 -9.30
CA ARG A 66 -2.70 -15.17 -8.76
C ARG A 66 -1.88 -15.83 -9.86
N HIS A 67 -2.52 -16.22 -10.96
CA HIS A 67 -1.85 -16.88 -12.08
C HIS A 67 -0.78 -15.99 -12.72
N LEU A 68 -1.10 -14.72 -13.01
CA LEU A 68 -0.12 -13.79 -13.56
C LEU A 68 1.00 -13.50 -12.58
N THR A 69 0.69 -13.28 -11.30
CA THR A 69 1.70 -13.04 -10.27
C THR A 69 2.69 -14.22 -10.18
N LEU A 70 2.20 -15.46 -10.21
CA LEU A 70 3.06 -16.65 -10.22
C LEU A 70 3.93 -16.77 -11.47
N LYS A 71 3.43 -16.35 -12.63
CA LYS A 71 4.22 -16.32 -13.86
C LYS A 71 5.36 -15.30 -13.74
N LEU A 72 5.07 -14.14 -13.17
CA LEU A 72 6.03 -13.03 -12.98
C LEU A 72 7.15 -13.41 -12.03
N VAL A 73 6.83 -14.08 -10.92
CA VAL A 73 7.82 -14.51 -9.92
C VAL A 73 8.29 -15.95 -10.12
N SER A 74 8.12 -16.53 -11.31
CA SER A 74 8.33 -17.97 -11.55
C SER A 74 9.75 -18.48 -11.27
N ASP A 75 10.72 -17.58 -11.22
CA ASP A 75 12.14 -17.85 -10.96
C ASP A 75 12.59 -17.44 -9.55
N HIS A 76 11.64 -17.13 -8.66
CA HIS A 76 11.87 -16.86 -7.24
C HIS A 76 11.87 -18.17 -6.42
N PRO A 77 12.39 -18.15 -5.17
CA PRO A 77 12.39 -19.32 -4.31
C PRO A 77 11.01 -19.97 -4.15
N ASP A 78 11.01 -21.30 -4.02
CA ASP A 78 9.79 -22.11 -3.89
C ASP A 78 8.86 -21.65 -2.75
N GLU A 79 9.43 -21.08 -1.69
CA GLU A 79 8.67 -20.54 -0.56
C GLU A 79 7.78 -19.36 -0.97
N ILE A 80 8.29 -18.46 -1.82
CA ILE A 80 7.51 -17.33 -2.37
C ILE A 80 6.41 -17.86 -3.30
N LEU A 81 6.74 -18.84 -4.15
CA LEU A 81 5.76 -19.48 -5.04
C LEU A 81 4.64 -20.17 -4.25
N LYS A 82 4.98 -20.88 -3.16
CA LYS A 82 4.01 -21.54 -2.26
C LYS A 82 3.14 -20.51 -1.55
N MET A 83 3.74 -19.42 -1.05
CA MET A 83 3.01 -18.34 -0.41
C MET A 83 1.92 -17.78 -1.31
N ILE A 84 2.26 -17.44 -2.55
CA ILE A 84 1.31 -16.87 -3.52
C ILE A 84 0.28 -17.91 -3.97
N LYS A 85 0.67 -19.18 -4.18
CA LYS A 85 -0.25 -20.29 -4.50
C LYS A 85 -1.32 -20.46 -3.43
N ASN A 86 -0.92 -20.40 -2.16
CA ASN A 86 -1.77 -20.64 -0.99
C ASN A 86 -2.48 -19.38 -0.47
N THR A 87 -2.35 -18.24 -1.17
CA THR A 87 -2.97 -16.99 -0.71
C THR A 87 -4.49 -17.13 -0.60
N ASP A 88 -5.08 -16.46 0.39
CA ASP A 88 -6.52 -16.32 0.50
C ASP A 88 -7.04 -15.48 -0.67
N MET A 89 -7.82 -16.11 -1.55
CA MET A 89 -8.38 -15.49 -2.74
C MET A 89 -9.28 -14.30 -2.44
N LYS A 90 -9.86 -14.22 -1.23
CA LYS A 90 -10.67 -13.07 -0.81
C LYS A 90 -9.82 -11.85 -0.45
N SER A 91 -8.57 -12.06 -0.06
CA SER A 91 -7.62 -10.99 0.27
C SER A 91 -6.87 -10.45 -0.94
N LEU A 92 -6.81 -11.25 -2.01
CA LEU A 92 -6.00 -10.96 -3.18
C LEU A 92 -6.59 -9.79 -3.96
N SER A 93 -5.77 -8.76 -4.15
CA SER A 93 -6.17 -7.55 -4.87
C SER A 93 -5.01 -6.99 -5.66
N ILE A 94 -5.33 -6.27 -6.73
CA ILE A 94 -4.37 -5.46 -7.47
C ILE A 94 -4.83 -4.01 -7.45
N THR A 95 -3.89 -3.09 -7.25
CA THR A 95 -4.17 -1.65 -7.21
C THR A 95 -3.17 -0.91 -8.07
N HIS A 96 -3.68 -0.09 -8.97
CA HIS A 96 -2.88 0.82 -9.77
C HIS A 96 -2.42 1.99 -8.90
N LEU A 97 -1.11 2.20 -8.77
CA LEU A 97 -0.59 3.28 -7.95
C LEU A 97 -0.81 4.63 -8.64
N ARG A 98 -1.06 5.66 -7.85
CA ARG A 98 -1.18 7.04 -8.33
C ARG A 98 -0.08 7.86 -7.70
N TYR A 99 0.46 8.79 -8.48
CA TYR A 99 1.50 9.70 -8.03
C TYR A 99 0.93 11.11 -8.04
N ARG A 100 1.02 11.76 -6.88
CA ARG A 100 0.79 13.20 -6.72
C ARG A 100 2.14 13.85 -6.49
N ALA A 101 2.45 14.88 -7.27
CA ALA A 101 3.76 15.49 -7.18
C ALA A 101 3.88 16.38 -5.93
N PRO A 102 4.99 16.30 -5.17
CA PRO A 102 5.14 17.07 -3.92
C PRO A 102 5.01 18.59 -4.11
N TRP A 103 5.41 19.15 -5.25
CA TRP A 103 5.30 20.59 -5.51
C TRP A 103 3.85 21.07 -5.61
N GLU A 104 2.90 20.19 -5.94
CA GLU A 104 1.47 20.55 -5.90
C GLU A 104 1.02 20.85 -4.48
N LEU A 105 1.69 20.32 -3.45
CA LEU A 105 1.43 20.66 -2.05
C LEU A 105 1.89 22.07 -1.70
N LEU A 106 2.92 22.57 -2.37
CA LEU A 106 3.46 23.91 -2.13
C LEU A 106 2.60 25.02 -2.77
N THR A 107 1.91 24.70 -3.87
CA THR A 107 1.16 25.68 -4.66
C THR A 107 -0.36 25.60 -4.48
N SER A 108 -0.89 24.55 -3.84
CA SER A 108 -2.34 24.36 -3.68
C SER A 108 -2.87 24.98 -2.39
N THR A 109 -4.11 25.45 -2.44
CA THR A 109 -4.87 25.85 -1.25
C THR A 109 -5.68 24.67 -0.74
N PHE A 110 -5.49 24.30 0.53
CA PHE A 110 -6.17 23.16 1.18
C PHE A 110 -7.29 23.55 2.15
N CYS A 111 -7.55 24.85 2.28
CA CYS A 111 -8.62 25.39 3.12
C CYS A 111 -9.44 26.43 2.37
N LYS A 112 -10.75 26.46 2.65
CA LYS A 112 -11.67 27.48 2.15
C LYS A 112 -12.76 27.73 3.19
N GLY A 113 -12.73 28.91 3.80
CA GLY A 113 -13.63 29.25 4.91
C GLY A 113 -13.41 28.29 6.09
N SER A 114 -14.48 27.66 6.55
CA SER A 114 -14.46 26.68 7.65
C SER A 114 -14.18 25.23 7.21
N VAL A 115 -13.81 25.01 5.95
CA VAL A 115 -13.53 23.67 5.39
C VAL A 115 -12.03 23.53 5.11
N MET A 116 -11.44 22.43 5.59
CA MET A 116 -10.05 22.05 5.35
C MET A 116 -9.97 20.57 4.97
N VAL A 117 -9.02 20.21 4.12
CA VAL A 117 -8.69 18.81 3.81
C VAL A 117 -7.38 18.41 4.50
N ALA A 118 -7.28 17.13 4.88
CA ALA A 118 -6.12 16.52 5.55
C ALA A 118 -5.96 15.05 5.10
N GLY A 119 -4.84 14.41 5.45
CA GLY A 119 -4.52 13.03 5.08
C GLY A 119 -4.47 12.84 3.57
N ASP A 120 -4.92 11.69 3.07
CA ASP A 120 -4.87 11.36 1.64
C ASP A 120 -5.58 12.39 0.73
N ALA A 121 -6.64 13.06 1.24
CA ALA A 121 -7.31 14.12 0.49
C ALA A 121 -6.39 15.33 0.24
N MET A 122 -5.50 15.62 1.19
CA MET A 122 -4.51 16.69 1.10
C MET A 122 -3.23 16.23 0.40
N HIS A 123 -2.67 15.08 0.78
CA HIS A 123 -1.30 14.70 0.44
C HIS A 123 -1.10 13.20 0.18
N VAL A 124 -2.02 12.53 -0.54
CA VAL A 124 -1.86 11.10 -0.92
C VAL A 124 -0.43 10.75 -1.34
N MET A 125 0.11 9.69 -0.72
CA MET A 125 1.47 9.22 -0.92
C MET A 125 1.49 7.81 -1.53
N GLY A 126 2.52 7.50 -2.30
CA GLY A 126 2.80 6.10 -2.65
C GLY A 126 3.16 5.30 -1.39
N PRO A 127 2.75 4.03 -1.27
CA PRO A 127 2.91 3.24 -0.04
C PRO A 127 4.36 2.77 0.21
N PHE A 128 5.35 3.29 -0.51
CA PHE A 128 6.72 2.77 -0.56
C PHE A 128 7.45 2.76 0.80
N ILE A 129 7.13 3.73 1.66
CA ILE A 129 7.72 3.91 3.00
C ILE A 129 6.69 3.81 4.14
N GLY A 130 5.43 3.50 3.81
CA GLY A 130 4.36 3.35 4.82
C GLY A 130 3.98 4.60 5.61
N GLN A 131 4.37 5.80 5.19
CA GLN A 131 4.20 7.03 5.98
C GLN A 131 2.85 7.77 5.81
N GLY A 132 2.05 7.44 4.79
CA GLY A 132 0.81 8.19 4.51
C GLY A 132 -0.16 8.24 5.70
N GLY A 133 -0.31 7.11 6.41
CA GLY A 133 -1.13 7.05 7.62
C GLY A 133 -0.59 7.90 8.76
N SER A 134 0.72 7.81 9.05
CA SER A 134 1.37 8.62 10.09
C SER A 134 1.25 10.12 9.80
N ALA A 135 1.50 10.54 8.55
CA ALA A 135 1.35 11.93 8.14
C ALA A 135 -0.10 12.43 8.31
N GLY A 136 -1.10 11.60 7.98
CA GLY A 136 -2.50 11.96 8.23
C GLY A 136 -2.85 12.10 9.72
N LEU A 137 -2.21 11.32 10.60
CA LEU A 137 -2.36 11.48 12.06
C LEU A 137 -1.71 12.77 12.56
N GLU A 138 -0.56 13.14 12.02
CA GLU A 138 0.10 14.41 12.32
C GLU A 138 -0.79 15.60 11.97
N ASP A 139 -1.43 15.59 10.78
CA ASP A 139 -2.39 16.62 10.39
C ASP A 139 -3.52 16.76 11.42
N ALA A 140 -4.10 15.62 11.86
CA ALA A 140 -5.21 15.62 12.80
C ALA A 140 -4.81 16.23 14.15
N VAL A 141 -3.61 15.90 14.66
CA VAL A 141 -3.08 16.46 15.91
C VAL A 141 -2.83 17.96 15.79
N VAL A 142 -2.21 18.41 14.69
CA VAL A 142 -1.93 19.83 14.45
C VAL A 142 -3.23 20.63 14.28
N LEU A 143 -4.21 20.08 13.55
CA LEU A 143 -5.51 20.70 13.36
C LEU A 143 -6.25 20.88 14.71
N ALA A 144 -6.33 19.82 15.52
CA ALA A 144 -6.98 19.87 16.82
C ALA A 144 -6.35 20.93 17.73
N ARG A 145 -5.01 20.98 17.81
CA ARG A 145 -4.28 22.00 18.59
C ARG A 145 -4.57 23.41 18.10
N THR A 146 -4.57 23.62 16.78
CA THR A 146 -4.84 24.92 16.17
C THR A 146 -6.28 25.38 16.46
N MET A 147 -7.26 24.49 16.35
CA MET A 147 -8.66 24.80 16.67
C MET A 147 -8.83 25.17 18.14
N THR A 148 -8.18 24.46 19.07
CA THR A 148 -8.21 24.81 20.49
C THR A 148 -7.62 26.19 20.75
N GLN A 149 -6.47 26.52 20.15
CA GLN A 149 -5.83 27.83 20.28
C GLN A 149 -6.72 28.96 19.74
N MET A 150 -7.35 28.77 18.58
CA MET A 150 -8.28 29.76 18.03
C MET A 150 -9.54 29.92 18.90
N GLY A 151 -10.04 28.84 19.50
CA GLY A 151 -11.15 28.88 20.43
C GLY A 151 -10.84 29.66 21.71
N LEU A 152 -9.62 29.57 22.22
CA LEU A 152 -9.16 30.33 23.39
C LEU A 152 -8.98 31.83 23.08
N ASN A 153 -8.45 32.16 21.90
CA ASN A 153 -8.26 33.56 21.48
C ASN A 153 -9.58 34.32 21.18
N ASN A 154 -10.71 33.62 21.10
CA ASN A 154 -12.03 34.23 20.92
C ASN A 154 -12.78 34.44 22.25
N VAL A 155 -12.16 34.12 23.39
CA VAL A 155 -12.75 34.22 24.74
C VAL A 155 -12.03 35.28 25.61
N GLU A 156 -10.90 35.83 25.14
CA GLU A 156 -10.23 37.02 25.70
C GLU A 156 -10.59 38.28 24.90
#